data_AF-A0A654A9R9-F1
#
_entry.id   AF-A0A654A9R9-F1
#
_cell.length_a   1.000
_cell.length_b   1.000
_cell.length_c   1.000
_cell.angle_alpha   90.00
_cell.angle_beta   90.00
_cell.angle_gamma   90.00
#
_symmetry.space_group_name_H-M   'P 1'
#
loop_
_entity.id
_entity.type
_entity.pdbx_description
1 polymer ?
#
loop_
_entity_poly.entity_id
_entity_poly.type
_entity_poly.pdbx_seq_one_letter_code
_entity_poly.pdbx_strand_id
1 'polypeptide(L)'
;MKEPKQPRHGHLRLTLAFLAGALSVCAAGPAREALGGDPLTAPQGATAANAVVHAATGASGASAASAASNYTVRSTTLASGTVINEYVSSGGTVFGIAWRGPRVPDLATLLGSYFPQYQQALLAQRAARGGRGQVSVQDSGLVVHSGGHMGAFSGSAYLPQSLPAGVSASDIQ
;
A
#
# COMPACT_ATOMS: atom_id res chain seq x y z
N MET A 1 0.18 -63.14 -59.70
CA MET A 1 1.65 -63.05 -59.80
C MET A 1 2.18 -62.40 -58.53
N LYS A 2 2.92 -63.20 -57.74
CA LYS A 2 3.97 -62.91 -56.73
C LYS A 2 3.86 -61.68 -55.78
N GLU A 3 3.69 -61.98 -54.49
CA GLU A 3 4.34 -61.33 -53.33
C GLU A 3 5.86 -61.69 -53.25
N PRO A 4 6.68 -61.18 -52.30
CA PRO A 4 6.91 -59.80 -51.82
C PRO A 4 8.43 -59.49 -51.76
N LYS A 5 8.87 -58.26 -51.40
CA LYS A 5 10.23 -58.07 -50.80
C LYS A 5 10.40 -56.79 -49.97
N GLN A 6 10.52 -56.98 -48.65
CA GLN A 6 11.21 -56.06 -47.75
C GLN A 6 12.73 -56.31 -47.74
N PRO A 7 13.52 -55.27 -47.42
CA PRO A 7 14.64 -55.35 -46.47
C PRO A 7 14.47 -54.27 -45.37
N ARG A 8 14.27 -54.62 -44.09
CA ARG A 8 15.25 -54.92 -43.00
C ARG A 8 16.31 -53.84 -42.69
N HIS A 9 16.04 -53.16 -41.56
CA HIS A 9 16.92 -52.60 -40.51
C HIS A 9 18.02 -51.57 -40.79
N GLY A 10 17.89 -50.45 -40.09
CA GLY A 10 18.98 -49.64 -39.55
C GLY A 10 18.41 -48.66 -38.51
N HIS A 11 18.52 -49.00 -37.23
CA HIS A 11 18.11 -48.11 -36.15
C HIS A 11 19.12 -46.97 -36.02
N LEU A 12 18.70 -45.72 -36.20
CA LEU A 12 19.38 -44.58 -35.59
C LEU A 12 18.35 -43.82 -34.76
N ARG A 13 18.43 -44.03 -33.44
CA ARG A 13 17.74 -43.22 -32.44
C ARG A 13 18.37 -41.83 -32.49
N LEU A 14 17.58 -40.81 -32.78
CA LEU A 14 17.90 -39.45 -32.34
C LEU A 14 16.66 -38.89 -31.64
N THR A 15 16.61 -39.13 -30.34
CA THR A 15 15.73 -38.44 -29.40
C THR A 15 16.10 -36.97 -29.38
N LEU A 16 15.23 -36.09 -29.87
CA LEU A 16 15.31 -34.66 -29.59
C LEU A 16 14.17 -34.32 -28.63
N ALA A 17 14.55 -34.16 -27.36
CA ALA A 17 13.69 -33.66 -26.30
C ALA A 17 13.34 -32.20 -26.58
N PHE A 18 12.05 -31.88 -26.78
CA PHE A 18 11.56 -30.52 -26.61
C PHE A 18 11.11 -30.35 -25.17
N LEU A 19 11.91 -29.59 -24.41
CA LEU A 19 11.66 -29.24 -23.03
C LEU A 19 10.37 -28.44 -22.86
N ALA A 20 9.70 -28.75 -21.76
CA ALA A 20 8.54 -28.07 -21.22
C ALA A 20 8.85 -26.62 -20.79
N GLY A 21 7.83 -25.76 -20.83
CA GLY A 21 7.91 -24.40 -20.32
C GLY A 21 6.58 -23.65 -20.47
N ALA A 22 5.46 -24.23 -20.03
CA ALA A 22 4.22 -23.46 -19.91
C ALA A 22 4.35 -22.56 -18.67
N LEU A 23 4.60 -21.27 -18.91
CA LEU A 23 4.64 -20.21 -17.92
C LEU A 23 3.32 -20.21 -17.12
N SER A 24 3.40 -20.48 -15.82
CA SER A 24 2.30 -20.25 -14.88
C SER A 24 2.16 -18.73 -14.71
N VAL A 25 1.14 -18.14 -15.37
CA VAL A 25 0.70 -16.78 -15.06
C VAL A 25 -0.19 -16.87 -13.82
N CYS A 26 0.40 -16.68 -12.64
CA CYS A 26 -0.35 -16.29 -11.46
C CYS A 26 -0.81 -14.84 -11.66
N ALA A 27 -2.03 -14.65 -12.18
CA ALA A 27 -2.72 -13.38 -12.07
C ALA A 27 -3.26 -13.24 -10.64
N ALA A 28 -2.40 -12.84 -9.70
CA ALA A 28 -2.87 -12.24 -8.46
C ALA A 28 -3.48 -10.88 -8.84
N GLY A 29 -4.80 -10.85 -9.02
CA GLY A 29 -5.54 -9.61 -9.24
C GLY A 29 -5.24 -8.65 -8.09
N PRO A 30 -4.77 -7.42 -8.34
CA PRO A 30 -4.33 -6.55 -7.28
C PRO A 30 -5.52 -6.09 -6.43
N ALA A 31 -5.63 -6.61 -5.20
CA ALA A 31 -6.36 -5.95 -4.13
C ALA A 31 -5.54 -4.72 -3.74
N ARG A 32 -5.81 -3.59 -4.39
CA ARG A 32 -5.13 -2.31 -4.17
C ARG A 32 -5.80 -1.60 -3.01
N GLU A 33 -5.56 -2.08 -1.80
CA GLU A 33 -5.94 -1.37 -0.59
C GLU A 33 -4.67 -0.97 0.10
N ALA A 34 -4.29 0.31 -0.01
CA ALA A 34 -3.14 0.80 0.73
C ALA A 34 -3.49 0.76 2.21
N LEU A 35 -4.41 1.60 2.67
CA LEU A 35 -4.78 1.64 4.09
C LEU A 35 -5.58 0.39 4.50
N GLY A 36 -5.09 -0.33 5.51
CA GLY A 36 -5.69 -1.57 6.00
C GLY A 36 -5.32 -2.82 5.21
N GLY A 37 -4.55 -2.69 4.13
CA GLY A 37 -4.12 -3.79 3.27
C GLY A 37 -2.61 -3.83 3.05
N ASP A 38 -2.21 -4.34 1.88
CA ASP A 38 -0.81 -4.46 1.47
C ASP A 38 -0.26 -3.11 0.94
N PRO A 39 1.05 -2.86 1.05
CA PRO A 39 1.66 -1.63 0.54
C PRO A 39 1.46 -1.44 -0.97
N LEU A 40 1.26 -0.20 -1.39
CA LEU A 40 1.06 0.15 -2.78
C LEU A 40 2.24 -0.26 -3.65
N THR A 41 1.92 -0.71 -4.86
CA THR A 41 2.91 -0.81 -5.92
C THR A 41 3.15 0.58 -6.48
N ALA A 42 4.41 1.02 -6.50
CA ALA A 42 4.79 2.30 -7.05
C ALA A 42 4.34 2.41 -8.52
N PRO A 43 3.63 3.49 -8.92
CA PRO A 43 3.18 3.66 -10.29
C PRO A 43 4.37 3.94 -11.22
N GLN A 44 4.16 3.81 -12.53
CA GLN A 44 5.19 4.07 -13.51
C GLN A 44 5.74 5.52 -13.38
N GLY A 45 7.06 5.64 -13.39
CA GLY A 45 7.74 6.94 -13.22
C GLY A 45 7.81 7.44 -11.78
N ALA A 46 7.28 6.70 -10.80
CA ALA A 46 7.52 6.97 -9.40
C ALA A 46 8.85 6.35 -8.92
N THR A 47 9.42 6.92 -7.86
CA THR A 47 10.57 6.34 -7.15
C THR A 47 10.13 5.91 -5.76
N ALA A 48 10.69 4.80 -5.25
CA ALA A 48 10.34 4.25 -3.94
C ALA A 48 11.59 4.02 -3.07
N ALA A 49 11.47 4.28 -1.77
CA ALA A 49 12.49 4.04 -0.76
C ALA A 49 11.84 3.48 0.52
N ASN A 50 12.56 2.64 1.25
CA ASN A 50 12.06 2.02 2.48
C ASN A 50 12.99 2.34 3.65
N ALA A 51 12.42 2.62 4.81
CA ALA A 51 13.14 2.80 6.07
C ALA A 51 12.45 2.03 7.20
N VAL A 52 13.23 1.30 8.01
CA VAL A 52 12.71 0.64 9.21
C VAL A 52 12.78 1.62 10.37
N VAL A 53 11.66 1.83 11.05
CA VAL A 53 11.52 2.73 12.21
C VAL A 53 11.21 1.90 13.45
N HIS A 54 11.91 2.23 14.53
CA HIS A 54 11.67 1.67 15.84
C HIS A 54 10.77 2.64 16.60
N ALA A 55 9.58 2.22 17.01
CA ALA A 55 8.71 3.09 17.77
C ALA A 55 9.41 3.54 19.07
N ALA A 56 9.25 4.80 19.44
CA ALA A 56 9.86 5.29 20.67
C ALA A 56 9.05 4.75 21.86
N THR A 57 9.66 3.99 22.76
CA THR A 57 9.05 3.71 24.06
C THR A 57 9.00 5.02 24.85
N GLY A 58 7.81 5.64 24.92
CA GLY A 58 7.58 6.78 25.79
C GLY A 58 7.89 6.41 27.24
N ALA A 59 8.94 6.98 27.81
CA ALA A 59 9.29 6.82 29.22
C ALA A 59 8.31 7.63 30.09
N SER A 60 7.10 7.12 30.27
CA SER A 60 6.12 7.66 31.20
C SER A 60 5.77 6.58 32.22
N GLY A 61 6.48 6.59 33.34
CA GLY A 61 6.06 6.07 34.66
C GLY A 61 5.53 4.63 34.72
N ALA A 62 6.39 3.71 35.18
CA ALA A 62 6.05 2.49 35.93
C ALA A 62 4.71 1.78 35.60
N SER A 63 4.68 1.01 34.51
CA SER A 63 4.18 -0.38 34.48
C SER A 63 4.11 -0.84 33.01
N ALA A 64 4.75 -1.97 32.73
CA ALA A 64 4.91 -2.62 31.41
C ALA A 64 5.69 -1.79 30.37
N ALA A 65 6.98 -2.08 30.24
CA ALA A 65 7.70 -1.87 28.99
C ALA A 65 7.06 -2.75 27.91
N SER A 66 5.94 -2.30 27.34
CA SER A 66 5.43 -2.84 26.08
C SER A 66 6.52 -2.59 25.05
N ALA A 67 7.17 -3.65 24.59
CA ALA A 67 8.19 -3.55 23.56
C ALA A 67 7.61 -2.73 22.40
N ALA A 68 8.22 -1.57 22.13
CA ALA A 68 7.85 -0.76 21.00
C ALA A 68 7.89 -1.61 19.73
N SER A 69 6.79 -1.60 18.98
CA SER A 69 6.71 -2.37 17.75
C SER A 69 7.44 -1.63 16.64
N ASN A 70 8.34 -2.34 15.96
CA ASN A 70 8.98 -1.82 14.76
C ASN A 70 7.96 -1.76 13.62
N TYR A 71 8.13 -0.78 12.75
CA TYR A 71 7.35 -0.65 11.51
C TYR A 71 8.25 -0.18 10.37
N THR A 72 7.79 -0.33 9.14
CA THR A 72 8.50 0.15 7.95
C THR A 72 7.77 1.34 7.38
N VAL A 73 8.49 2.42 7.07
CA VAL A 73 7.99 3.52 6.25
C VAL A 73 8.42 3.27 4.81
N ARG A 74 7.46 3.10 3.92
CA ARG A 74 7.68 3.05 2.48
C ARG A 74 7.31 4.41 1.90
N SER A 75 8.30 5.11 1.36
CA SER A 75 8.10 6.40 0.72
C SER A 75 8.07 6.22 -0.80
N THR A 76 7.01 6.70 -1.44
CA THR A 76 6.84 6.70 -2.89
C THR A 76 6.70 8.15 -3.37
N THR A 77 7.63 8.61 -4.20
CA THR A 77 7.53 9.92 -4.87
C THR A 77 6.90 9.74 -6.23
N LEU A 78 5.68 10.26 -6.40
CA LEU A 78 4.94 10.24 -7.67
C LEU A 78 5.59 11.15 -8.71
N ALA A 79 5.28 10.90 -9.99
CA ALA A 79 5.69 11.78 -11.10
C ALA A 79 5.16 13.22 -10.95
N SER A 80 4.12 13.45 -10.15
CA SER A 80 3.63 14.78 -9.80
C SER A 80 4.53 15.54 -8.82
N GLY A 81 5.52 14.88 -8.21
CA GLY A 81 6.31 15.41 -7.09
C GLY A 81 5.61 15.24 -5.73
N THR A 82 4.46 14.56 -5.67
CA THR A 82 3.80 14.23 -4.41
C THR A 82 4.50 13.02 -3.78
N VAL A 83 4.96 13.18 -2.55
CA VAL A 83 5.52 12.11 -1.74
C VAL A 83 4.40 11.47 -0.93
N ILE A 84 4.35 10.15 -0.94
CA ILE A 84 3.43 9.33 -0.15
C ILE A 84 4.27 8.45 0.78
N ASN A 85 4.06 8.56 2.08
CA ASN A 85 4.65 7.69 3.09
C ASN A 85 3.60 6.69 3.56
N GLU A 86 3.89 5.40 3.42
CA GLU A 86 3.06 4.30 3.90
C GLU A 86 3.71 3.67 5.13
N TYR A 87 2.97 3.56 6.21
CA TYR A 87 3.40 3.05 7.50
C TYR A 87 2.93 1.61 7.65
N VAL A 88 3.86 0.67 7.54
CA VAL A 88 3.61 -0.75 7.41
C VAL A 88 3.99 -1.46 8.71
N SER A 89 3.04 -2.13 9.34
CA SER A 89 3.27 -2.94 10.53
C SER A 89 4.20 -4.11 10.24
N SER A 90 4.75 -4.74 11.29
CA SER A 90 5.53 -5.98 11.15
C SER A 90 4.75 -7.13 10.49
N GLY A 91 3.42 -7.09 10.51
CA GLY A 91 2.54 -8.04 9.84
C GLY A 91 2.33 -7.76 8.36
N GLY A 92 2.92 -6.70 7.80
CA GLY A 92 2.78 -6.32 6.39
C GLY A 92 1.60 -5.41 6.08
N THR A 93 0.73 -5.15 7.05
CA THR A 93 -0.44 -4.28 6.87
C THR A 93 -0.08 -2.81 7.03
N VAL A 94 -0.51 -1.97 6.09
CA VAL A 94 -0.39 -0.50 6.21
C VAL A 94 -1.44 0.01 7.21
N PHE A 95 -0.99 0.61 8.30
CA PHE A 95 -1.87 1.16 9.33
C PHE A 95 -2.01 2.69 9.26
N GLY A 96 -1.13 3.34 8.49
CA GLY A 96 -1.12 4.78 8.30
C GLY A 96 -0.51 5.18 6.96
N ILE A 97 -0.97 6.31 6.44
CA ILE A 97 -0.47 6.91 5.21
C ILE A 97 -0.34 8.42 5.46
N ALA A 98 0.73 9.02 4.97
CA ALA A 98 0.87 10.47 4.90
C ALA A 98 1.27 10.89 3.49
N TRP A 99 0.91 12.11 3.11
CA TRP A 99 1.31 12.66 1.83
C TRP A 99 1.65 14.13 1.93
N ARG A 100 2.58 14.57 1.09
CA ARG A 100 2.82 15.98 0.83
C ARG A 100 3.25 16.23 -0.60
N GLY A 101 2.84 17.37 -1.16
CA GLY A 101 3.35 17.80 -2.45
C GLY A 101 2.45 18.79 -3.16
N PRO A 102 2.74 19.06 -4.44
CA PRO A 102 2.03 20.08 -5.20
C PRO A 102 0.61 19.67 -5.60
N ARG A 103 0.29 18.38 -5.53
CA ARG A 103 -1.03 17.83 -5.85
C ARG A 103 -1.47 16.84 -4.79
N VAL A 104 -2.77 16.83 -4.51
CA VAL A 104 -3.40 15.77 -3.71
C VAL A 104 -3.29 14.44 -4.48
N PRO A 105 -2.84 13.35 -3.85
CA PRO A 105 -2.81 12.03 -4.49
C PRO A 105 -4.22 11.50 -4.73
N ASP A 106 -4.35 10.40 -5.46
CA ASP A 106 -5.63 9.71 -5.61
C ASP A 106 -6.07 9.07 -4.29
N LEU A 107 -6.89 9.80 -3.53
CA LEU A 107 -7.39 9.35 -2.23
C LEU A 107 -8.29 8.11 -2.33
N ALA A 108 -8.89 7.83 -3.48
CA ALA A 108 -9.67 6.60 -3.66
C ALA A 108 -8.75 5.38 -3.61
N THR A 109 -7.60 5.47 -4.29
CA THR A 109 -6.57 4.42 -4.25
C THR A 109 -5.91 4.31 -2.88
N LEU A 110 -5.62 5.45 -2.21
CA LEU A 110 -4.96 5.41 -0.89
C LEU A 110 -5.87 4.86 0.21
N LEU A 111 -7.15 5.25 0.22
CA LEU A 111 -8.07 4.86 1.28
C LEU A 111 -8.80 3.55 0.99
N GLY A 112 -8.85 3.11 -0.28
CA GLY A 112 -9.48 1.86 -0.66
C GLY A 112 -10.91 1.74 -0.13
N SER A 113 -11.17 0.68 0.62
CA SER A 113 -12.46 0.39 1.26
C SER A 113 -12.94 1.48 2.25
N TYR A 114 -12.04 2.32 2.77
CA TYR A 114 -12.35 3.45 3.65
C TYR A 114 -12.76 4.73 2.89
N PHE A 115 -12.59 4.78 1.57
CA PHE A 115 -12.90 5.97 0.78
C PHE A 115 -14.38 6.42 0.85
N PRO A 116 -15.39 5.52 0.84
CA PRO A 116 -16.79 5.92 1.01
C PRO A 116 -17.05 6.61 2.35
N GLN A 117 -16.46 6.12 3.44
CA GLN A 117 -16.55 6.72 4.77
C GLN A 117 -15.96 8.14 4.78
N TYR A 118 -14.80 8.32 4.14
CA TYR A 118 -14.19 9.64 3.95
C TYR A 118 -15.11 10.61 3.19
N GLN A 119 -15.75 10.17 2.10
CA GLN A 119 -16.70 11.01 1.35
C GLN A 119 -17.91 11.42 2.19
N GLN A 120 -18.48 10.49 2.96
CA GLN A 120 -19.61 10.78 3.84
C GLN A 120 -19.24 11.81 4.90
N ALA A 121 -18.08 11.65 5.53
CA ALA A 121 -17.58 12.60 6.52
C ALA A 121 -17.29 13.98 5.92
N LEU A 122 -16.80 14.05 4.67
CA LEU A 122 -16.66 15.30 3.93
C LEU A 122 -17.99 16.01 3.72
N LEU A 123 -19.03 15.28 3.30
CA LEU A 123 -20.37 15.84 3.11
C LEU A 123 -20.95 16.37 4.42
N ALA A 124 -20.83 15.58 5.50
CA ALA A 124 -21.25 16.00 6.83
C ALA A 124 -20.49 17.25 7.33
N GLN A 125 -19.17 17.30 7.11
CA GLN A 125 -18.37 18.46 7.47
C GLN A 125 -18.79 19.71 6.68
N ARG A 126 -19.05 19.58 5.37
CA ARG A 126 -19.54 20.70 4.54
C ARG A 126 -20.91 21.19 5.00
N ALA A 127 -21.81 20.28 5.37
CA ALA A 127 -23.11 20.63 5.90
C ALA A 127 -23.00 21.37 7.25
N ALA A 128 -22.06 20.98 8.11
CA ALA A 128 -21.90 21.55 9.44
C ALA A 128 -21.10 22.87 9.48
N ARG A 129 -20.05 23.01 8.67
CA ARG A 129 -19.07 24.12 8.74
C ARG A 129 -18.98 24.96 7.47
N GLY A 130 -19.74 24.62 6.43
CA GLY A 130 -19.59 25.23 5.10
C GLY A 130 -18.38 24.69 4.33
N GLY A 131 -18.25 25.08 3.05
CA GLY A 131 -17.31 24.48 2.10
C GLY A 131 -15.84 24.88 2.22
N ARG A 132 -15.40 25.52 3.32
CA ARG A 132 -14.04 26.09 3.44
C ARG A 132 -13.32 25.55 4.68
N GLY A 133 -12.16 24.92 4.50
CA GLY A 133 -11.27 24.55 5.62
C GLY A 133 -10.54 23.22 5.42
N GLN A 134 -9.66 22.91 6.38
CA GLN A 134 -9.00 21.62 6.50
C GLN A 134 -10.05 20.52 6.68
N VAL A 135 -9.87 19.41 5.97
CA VAL A 135 -10.68 18.21 6.13
C VAL A 135 -10.12 17.46 7.33
N SER A 136 -10.97 17.24 8.34
CA SER A 136 -10.65 16.41 9.49
C SER A 136 -11.79 15.43 9.70
N VAL A 137 -11.61 14.23 9.17
CA VAL A 137 -12.50 13.11 9.40
C VAL A 137 -11.99 12.37 10.62
N GLN A 138 -12.83 12.25 11.65
CA GLN A 138 -12.54 11.43 12.80
C GLN A 138 -13.77 10.56 13.06
N ASP A 139 -13.67 9.32 12.63
CA ASP A 139 -14.67 8.30 12.87
C ASP A 139 -13.96 7.07 13.47
N SER A 140 -14.72 6.21 14.15
CA SER A 140 -14.23 5.11 14.99
C SER A 140 -13.18 4.21 14.31
N GLY A 141 -13.29 4.01 12.99
CA GLY A 141 -12.36 3.20 12.20
C GLY A 141 -11.32 3.97 11.40
N LEU A 142 -11.48 5.28 11.19
CA LEU A 142 -10.66 6.05 10.25
C LEU A 142 -10.48 7.49 10.72
N VAL A 143 -9.23 7.93 10.79
CA VAL A 143 -8.89 9.33 10.95
C VAL A 143 -8.20 9.82 9.69
N VAL A 144 -8.67 10.94 9.12
CA VAL A 144 -8.04 11.60 7.97
C VAL A 144 -7.91 13.10 8.26
N HIS A 145 -6.69 13.61 8.15
CA HIS A 145 -6.40 15.02 8.12
C HIS A 145 -5.91 15.38 6.72
N SER A 146 -6.53 16.35 6.06
CA SER A 146 -6.08 16.81 4.74
C SER A 146 -6.27 18.30 4.60
N GLY A 147 -5.28 18.99 4.05
CA GLY A 147 -5.35 20.43 3.83
C GLY A 147 -4.18 20.95 3.01
N GLY A 148 -3.94 22.24 3.15
CA GLY A 148 -2.93 22.97 2.41
C GLY A 148 -3.53 24.03 1.49
N HIS A 149 -2.66 24.63 0.70
CA HIS A 149 -3.03 25.63 -0.30
C HIS A 149 -2.63 25.16 -1.69
N MET A 150 -3.04 25.89 -2.72
CA MET A 150 -2.69 25.58 -4.10
C MET A 150 -1.16 25.42 -4.23
N GLY A 151 -0.72 24.25 -4.69
CA GLY A 151 0.70 23.91 -4.86
C GLY A 151 1.43 23.40 -3.60
N ALA A 152 0.79 23.34 -2.43
CA ALA A 152 1.37 22.74 -1.23
C ALA A 152 0.28 22.06 -0.40
N PHE A 153 -0.07 20.84 -0.78
CA PHE A 153 -1.01 20.00 -0.09
C PHE A 153 -0.29 19.05 0.85
N SER A 154 -0.92 18.75 1.97
CA SER A 154 -0.46 17.72 2.91
C SER A 154 -1.63 17.07 3.61
N GLY A 155 -1.44 15.83 4.03
CA GLY A 155 -2.41 15.13 4.85
C GLY A 155 -1.90 13.81 5.35
N SER A 156 -2.68 13.20 6.22
CA SER A 156 -2.46 11.88 6.76
C SER A 156 -3.79 11.16 6.93
N ALA A 157 -3.75 9.84 6.86
CA ALA A 157 -4.86 8.95 7.13
C ALA A 157 -4.34 7.75 7.93
N TYR A 158 -5.02 7.35 8.99
CA TYR A 158 -4.62 6.20 9.79
C TYR A 158 -5.82 5.50 10.43
N LEU A 159 -5.61 4.24 10.81
CA LEU A 159 -6.59 3.40 11.49
C LEU A 159 -6.25 3.38 12.99
N PRO A 160 -7.02 4.05 13.86
CA PRO A 160 -6.68 4.17 15.29
C PRO A 160 -6.54 2.80 15.98
N GLN A 161 -7.34 1.83 15.57
CA GLN A 161 -7.36 0.47 16.12
C GLN A 161 -6.20 -0.41 15.60
N SER A 162 -5.49 0.03 14.55
CA SER A 162 -4.39 -0.72 13.93
C SER A 162 -3.01 -0.13 14.24
N LEU A 163 -2.94 0.91 15.07
CA LEU A 163 -1.66 1.49 15.51
C LEU A 163 -0.87 0.46 16.33
N PRO A 164 0.37 0.12 15.93
CA PRO A 164 1.21 -0.80 16.70
C PRO A 164 1.51 -0.25 18.11
N ALA A 165 1.88 -1.15 19.03
CA ALA A 165 2.24 -0.75 20.39
C ALA A 165 3.39 0.26 20.40
N GLY A 166 3.18 1.40 21.07
CA GLY A 166 4.14 2.50 21.14
C GLY A 166 4.12 3.46 19.95
N VAL A 167 3.26 3.24 18.95
CA VAL A 167 3.06 4.17 17.83
C VAL A 167 1.84 5.04 18.10
N SER A 168 2.00 6.34 17.86
CA SER A 168 1.00 7.38 18.05
C SER A 168 0.58 8.00 16.71
N ALA A 169 -0.55 8.69 16.69
CA ALA A 169 -1.00 9.44 15.51
C ALA A 169 0.02 10.49 15.04
N SER A 170 0.81 11.06 15.96
CA SER A 170 1.85 12.04 15.64
C SER A 170 3.03 11.46 14.86
N ASP A 171 3.19 10.13 14.83
CA ASP A 171 4.24 9.47 14.05
C ASP A 171 3.92 9.41 12.54
N ILE A 172 2.66 9.69 12.15
CA ILE A 172 2.17 9.58 10.76
C ILE A 172 2.26 10.94 10.05
N GLN A 173 3.31 11.17 9.25
CA GLN A 173 3.71 12.47 8.67
C GLN A 173 4.28 12.42 7.25
#